data_AF-A0A3M1JIX8-F1
#
_entry.id   AF-A0A3M1JIX8-F1
#
_cell.length_a   1.000
_cell.length_b   1.000
_cell.length_c   1.000
_cell.angle_alpha   90.00
_cell.angle_beta   90.00
_cell.angle_gamma   90.00
#
_symmetry.space_group_name_H-M   'P 1'
#
loop_
_entity.id
_entity.type
_entity.pdbx_description
1 polymer ?
#
loop_
_entity_poly.entity_id
_entity_poly.type
_entity_poly.pdbx_seq_one_letter_code
_entity_poly.pdbx_strand_id
1 'polypeptide(L)'
;MAGKKTKNSVLNRELLYYLGAKNASFRPLNITTGKIAEETGRSQQTISRQLIELEKEGLIIRNSSPEGVSILLTKKAIQKMKEDYVLLRNIFETKKELKGKVETGLGEGKYYMSQQEYQNQFREKLGFFAWPGTLNLRVEPEEARRFLISESPVYIEGFETPERSFGGLWCYPVKLFGERAAIVIPERTT
;
A
#
# COMPACT_ATOMS: atom_id res chain seq x y z
N MET A 1 -2.81 34.52 -6.12
CA MET A 1 -2.26 34.29 -4.75
C MET A 1 -2.51 32.88 -4.18
N ALA A 2 -3.22 31.96 -4.87
CA ALA A 2 -3.52 30.62 -4.35
C ALA A 2 -2.32 29.64 -4.30
N GLY A 3 -1.37 29.74 -5.23
CA GLY A 3 -0.25 28.76 -5.35
C GLY A 3 0.80 28.77 -4.23
N LYS A 4 0.98 29.89 -3.49
CA LYS A 4 1.93 29.96 -2.37
C LYS A 4 1.42 29.28 -1.09
N LYS A 5 0.10 29.30 -0.84
CA LYS A 5 -0.52 28.67 0.34
C LYS A 5 -0.44 27.14 0.26
N THR A 6 -0.74 26.56 -0.90
CA THR A 6 -0.73 25.09 -1.08
C THR A 6 0.67 24.50 -0.91
N LYS A 7 1.69 25.13 -1.51
CA LYS A 7 3.09 24.66 -1.42
C LYS A 7 3.63 24.71 0.01
N ASN A 8 3.32 25.77 0.76
CA ASN A 8 3.69 25.86 2.19
C ASN A 8 2.97 24.79 3.04
N SER A 9 1.70 24.46 2.75
CA SER A 9 0.96 23.45 3.52
C SER A 9 1.53 22.03 3.37
N VAL A 10 2.00 21.66 2.17
CA VAL A 10 2.61 20.36 1.89
C VAL A 10 3.97 20.25 2.58
N LEU A 11 4.81 21.28 2.46
CA LEU A 11 6.15 21.31 3.07
C LEU A 11 6.11 21.20 4.60
N ASN A 12 5.05 21.71 5.24
CA ASN A 12 4.86 21.64 6.70
C ASN A 12 4.46 20.23 7.18
N ARG A 13 3.78 19.43 6.36
CA ARG A 13 3.45 18.03 6.68
C ARG A 13 4.68 17.14 6.75
N GLU A 14 5.61 17.30 5.81
CA GLU A 14 6.86 16.52 5.80
C GLU A 14 7.68 16.75 7.08
N LEU A 15 7.78 18.01 7.54
CA LEU A 15 8.47 18.30 8.81
C LEU A 15 7.72 17.70 10.00
N LEU A 16 6.38 17.74 10.00
CA LEU A 16 5.57 17.13 11.05
C LEU A 16 5.79 15.61 11.13
N TYR A 17 5.85 14.92 9.99
CA TYR A 17 6.13 13.49 9.93
C TYR A 17 7.56 13.16 10.38
N TYR A 18 8.54 13.96 9.96
CA TYR A 18 9.93 13.83 10.43
C TYR A 18 10.01 13.89 11.97
N LEU A 19 9.36 14.89 12.58
CA LEU A 19 9.31 15.01 14.04
C LEU A 19 8.61 13.81 14.69
N GLY A 20 7.52 13.32 14.09
CA GLY A 20 6.84 12.09 14.52
C GLY A 20 7.74 10.86 14.47
N ALA A 21 8.49 10.67 13.38
CA ALA A 21 9.44 9.57 13.21
C ALA A 21 10.59 9.61 14.23
N LYS A 22 10.94 10.80 14.74
CA LYS A 22 11.90 10.99 15.84
C LYS A 22 11.27 10.81 17.23
N ASN A 23 10.06 10.26 17.31
CA ASN A 23 9.29 10.01 18.54
C ASN A 23 8.91 11.27 19.33
N ALA A 24 8.83 12.44 18.68
CA ALA A 24 8.39 13.69 19.31
C ALA A 24 6.91 13.66 19.75
N SER A 25 6.17 12.57 19.46
CA SER A 25 4.83 12.30 19.95
C SER A 25 4.77 11.73 21.37
N PHE A 26 5.86 11.09 21.82
CA PHE A 26 5.91 10.38 23.11
C PHE A 26 6.76 11.13 24.14
N ARG A 27 7.82 11.81 23.69
CA ARG A 27 8.72 12.58 24.55
C ARG A 27 9.24 13.82 23.81
N PRO A 28 9.65 14.87 24.54
CA PRO A 28 10.28 16.03 23.90
C PRO A 28 11.54 15.63 23.11
N LEU A 29 11.62 16.07 21.86
CA LEU A 29 12.78 15.92 21.00
C LEU A 29 13.68 17.14 21.15
N ASN A 30 14.88 16.95 21.70
CA ASN A 30 15.91 17.98 21.79
C ASN A 30 16.82 17.89 20.57
N ILE A 31 16.82 18.92 19.72
CA ILE A 31 17.55 18.95 18.45
C ILE A 31 17.84 20.39 18.02
N THR A 32 18.87 20.62 17.21
CA THR A 32 19.11 21.95 16.62
C THR A 32 18.39 22.09 15.28
N THR A 33 18.02 23.32 14.91
CA THR A 33 17.43 23.60 13.59
C THR A 33 18.40 23.27 12.45
N GLY A 34 19.72 23.39 12.70
CA GLY A 34 20.76 23.00 11.75
C GLY A 34 20.77 21.49 11.49
N LYS A 35 20.58 20.67 12.54
CA LYS A 35 20.53 19.22 12.39
C LYS A 35 19.27 18.76 11.65
N ILE A 36 18.12 19.36 11.95
CA ILE A 36 16.88 19.09 11.20
C ILE A 36 17.07 19.46 9.72
N ALA A 37 17.70 20.60 9.44
CA ALA A 37 17.98 21.07 8.07
C ALA A 37 18.86 20.08 7.29
N GLU A 38 19.95 19.61 7.90
CA GLU A 38 20.83 18.58 7.34
C GLU A 38 20.05 17.30 7.01
N GLU A 39 19.29 16.75 7.97
CA GLU A 39 18.58 15.48 7.80
C GLU A 39 17.38 15.55 6.84
N THR A 40 16.82 16.75 6.62
CA THR A 40 15.67 16.96 5.72
C THR A 40 16.07 17.54 4.37
N GLY A 41 17.36 17.82 4.13
CA GLY A 41 17.86 18.42 2.89
C GLY A 41 17.33 19.85 2.65
N ARG A 42 17.09 20.61 3.72
CA ARG A 42 16.50 21.97 3.68
C ARG A 42 17.44 22.99 4.31
N SER A 43 17.20 24.27 4.05
CA SER A 43 17.95 25.33 4.75
C SER A 43 17.48 25.50 6.19
N GLN A 44 18.39 25.87 7.08
CA GLN A 44 18.07 26.15 8.49
C GLN A 44 16.98 27.23 8.63
N GLN A 45 17.01 28.28 7.81
CA GLN A 45 16.01 29.34 7.82
C GLN A 45 14.61 28.81 7.45
N THR A 46 14.55 27.85 6.52
CA THR A 46 13.30 27.19 6.14
C THR A 46 12.74 26.42 7.33
N ILE A 47 13.56 25.58 7.98
CA ILE A 47 13.13 24.82 9.16
C ILE A 47 12.65 25.74 10.27
N SER A 48 13.40 26.79 10.61
CA SER A 48 13.00 27.75 11.64
C SER A 48 11.64 28.37 11.34
N ARG A 49 11.40 28.77 10.09
CA ARG A 49 10.10 29.31 9.65
C ARG A 49 8.98 28.28 9.80
N GLN A 50 9.21 27.03 9.37
CA GLN A 50 8.19 25.98 9.44
C GLN A 50 7.86 25.58 10.88
N LEU A 51 8.83 25.55 11.78
CA LEU A 51 8.58 25.32 13.20
C LEU A 51 7.71 26.42 13.81
N ILE A 52 7.94 27.69 13.44
CA ILE A 52 7.08 28.81 13.86
C ILE A 52 5.65 28.62 13.33
N GLU A 53 5.49 28.20 12.07
CA GLU A 53 4.18 27.96 11.46
C GLU A 53 3.44 26.79 12.15
N LEU A 54 4.12 25.66 12.39
CA LEU A 54 3.55 24.51 13.10
C LEU A 54 3.14 24.84 14.54
N GLU A 55 3.92 25.68 15.24
CA GLU A 55 3.58 26.18 16.58
C GLU A 55 2.34 27.07 16.54
N LYS A 56 2.27 28.02 15.59
CA LYS A 56 1.10 28.88 15.38
C LYS A 56 -0.17 28.09 15.05
N GLU A 57 -0.04 26.98 14.33
CA GLU A 57 -1.15 26.07 14.04
C GLU A 57 -1.53 25.17 15.24
N GLY A 58 -0.78 25.23 16.35
CA GLY A 58 -0.97 24.41 17.54
C GLY A 58 -0.64 22.93 17.33
N LEU A 59 0.19 22.61 16.33
CA LEU A 59 0.61 21.25 16.01
C LEU A 59 1.82 20.82 16.84
N ILE A 60 2.63 21.77 17.30
CA ILE A 60 3.77 21.51 18.18
C ILE A 60 3.76 22.42 19.39
N ILE A 61 4.38 21.96 20.47
CA ILE A 61 4.87 22.78 21.58
C ILE A 61 6.38 22.81 21.44
N ARG A 62 7.00 24.00 21.52
CA ARG A 62 8.44 24.12 21.46
C ARG A 62 8.99 25.06 22.52
N ASN A 63 10.20 24.76 23.00
CA ASN A 63 11.01 25.64 23.83
C ASN A 63 12.36 25.83 23.15
N SER A 64 12.76 27.07 22.94
CA SER A 64 14.07 27.42 22.36
C SER A 64 15.07 27.72 23.48
N SER A 65 16.29 27.21 23.33
CA SER A 65 17.42 27.40 24.23
C SER A 65 18.70 27.65 23.42
N PRO A 66 19.78 28.15 24.03
CA PRO A 66 21.09 28.25 23.38
C PRO A 66 21.61 26.90 22.88
N GLU A 67 21.28 25.79 23.56
CA GLU A 67 21.71 24.44 23.16
C GLU A 67 20.87 23.82 22.03
N GLY A 68 19.75 24.45 21.65
CA GLY A 68 18.86 23.97 20.58
C GLY A 68 17.39 24.17 20.88
N VAL A 69 16.56 23.33 20.26
CA VAL A 69 15.10 23.38 20.40
C VAL A 69 14.60 22.08 21.02
N SER A 70 13.67 22.20 21.97
CA SER A 70 12.90 21.07 22.49
C SER A 70 11.51 21.11 21.85
N ILE A 71 11.12 20.06 21.12
CA ILE A 71 9.84 19.97 20.39
C ILE A 71 9.02 18.78 20.87
N LEU A 72 7.74 18.99 21.12
CA LEU A 72 6.75 17.94 21.38
C LEU A 72 5.54 18.11 20.45
N LEU A 73 5.07 17.02 19.85
CA LEU A 73 3.85 17.03 19.04
C LEU A 73 2.62 17.10 19.94
N THR A 74 1.65 17.93 19.56
CA THR A 74 0.37 18.01 20.28
C THR A 74 -0.57 16.87 19.85
N LYS A 75 -1.63 16.62 20.64
CA LYS A 75 -2.71 15.71 20.23
C LYS A 75 -3.32 16.10 18.87
N LYS A 76 -3.39 17.40 18.55
CA LYS A 76 -3.88 17.92 17.26
C LYS A 76 -2.98 17.48 16.11
N ALA A 77 -1.65 17.52 16.28
CA ALA A 77 -0.72 16.99 15.30
C ALA A 77 -0.91 15.49 15.07
N ILE A 78 -1.05 14.71 16.15
CA ILE A 78 -1.29 13.26 16.05
C ILE A 78 -2.58 12.96 15.29
N GLN A 79 -3.65 13.71 15.59
CA GLN A 79 -4.93 13.55 14.89
C GLN A 79 -4.79 13.85 13.39
N LYS A 80 -4.09 14.93 13.02
CA LYS A 80 -3.85 15.29 11.63
C LYS A 80 -3.03 14.24 10.87
N MET A 81 -1.99 13.68 11.52
CA MET A 81 -1.22 12.57 10.94
C MET A 81 -2.06 11.29 10.79
N LYS A 82 -3.00 11.02 11.70
CA LYS A 82 -3.95 9.91 11.55
C LYS A 82 -4.91 10.10 10.37
N GLU A 83 -5.39 11.31 10.14
CA GLU A 83 -6.20 11.64 8.97
C GLU A 83 -5.42 11.41 7.68
N ASP A 84 -4.16 11.85 7.65
CA ASP A 84 -3.26 11.61 6.51
C ASP A 84 -2.96 10.11 6.32
N TYR A 85 -2.79 9.35 7.40
CA TYR A 85 -2.69 7.88 7.33
C TYR A 85 -3.94 7.26 6.72
N VAL A 86 -5.15 7.66 7.14
CA VAL A 86 -6.40 7.13 6.57
C VAL A 86 -6.51 7.49 5.09
N LEU A 87 -6.14 8.71 4.70
CA LEU A 87 -6.12 9.13 3.30
C LEU A 87 -5.16 8.27 2.47
N LEU A 88 -3.91 8.14 2.91
CA LEU A 88 -2.89 7.32 2.24
C LEU A 88 -3.33 5.86 2.19
N ARG A 89 -3.88 5.34 3.29
CA ARG A 89 -4.45 4.01 3.38
C ARG A 89 -5.57 3.83 2.34
N ASN A 90 -6.47 4.78 2.16
CA ASN A 90 -7.51 4.66 1.14
C ASN A 90 -6.95 4.74 -0.28
N ILE A 91 -5.90 5.53 -0.51
CA ILE A 91 -5.21 5.61 -1.80
C ILE A 91 -4.54 4.27 -2.15
N PHE A 92 -3.90 3.62 -1.19
CA PHE A 92 -3.15 2.38 -1.39
C PHE A 92 -3.99 1.10 -1.21
N GLU A 93 -4.93 1.11 -0.28
CA GLU A 93 -5.80 -0.02 0.12
C GLU A 93 -7.23 0.16 -0.37
N THR A 94 -7.48 0.93 -1.44
CA THR A 94 -8.76 0.84 -2.14
C THR A 94 -8.85 -0.57 -2.68
N LYS A 95 -9.49 -1.47 -1.92
CA LYS A 95 -9.89 -2.80 -2.36
C LYS A 95 -10.65 -2.61 -3.65
N LYS A 96 -9.98 -2.83 -4.79
CA LYS A 96 -10.64 -2.70 -6.07
C LYS A 96 -11.55 -3.92 -6.19
N GLU A 97 -12.84 -3.69 -6.04
CA GLU A 97 -13.81 -4.72 -6.36
C GLU A 97 -13.79 -4.92 -7.87
N LEU A 98 -13.54 -6.15 -8.31
CA LEU A 98 -13.73 -6.53 -9.70
C LEU A 98 -15.12 -7.15 -9.82
N LYS A 99 -16.00 -6.52 -10.59
CA LYS A 99 -17.35 -7.04 -10.88
C LYS A 99 -17.35 -7.75 -12.22
N GLY A 100 -18.01 -8.90 -12.26
CA GLY A 100 -18.12 -9.70 -13.48
C GLY A 100 -19.42 -10.49 -13.53
N LYS A 101 -19.77 -10.94 -14.73
CA LYS A 101 -20.87 -11.88 -14.94
C LYS A 101 -20.30 -13.29 -15.01
N VAL A 102 -20.94 -14.22 -14.30
CA VAL A 102 -20.58 -15.64 -14.35
C VAL A 102 -20.83 -16.19 -15.75
N GLU A 103 -19.86 -16.92 -16.28
CA GLU A 103 -19.98 -17.59 -17.58
C GLU A 103 -19.72 -19.10 -17.45
N THR A 104 -20.33 -19.85 -18.36
CA THR A 104 -20.04 -21.29 -18.48
C THR A 104 -18.85 -21.48 -19.41
N GLY A 105 -17.89 -22.30 -19.00
CA GLY A 105 -16.76 -22.72 -19.84
C GLY A 105 -16.89 -24.17 -20.32
N LEU A 106 -15.85 -24.67 -20.99
CA LEU A 106 -15.75 -26.05 -21.47
C LEU A 106 -15.47 -27.09 -20.37
N GLY A 107 -15.33 -26.65 -19.12
CA GLY A 107 -15.07 -27.54 -17.97
C GLY A 107 -13.60 -27.94 -17.78
N GLU A 108 -12.69 -27.44 -18.62
CA GLU A 108 -11.25 -27.78 -18.58
C GLU A 108 -10.57 -27.35 -17.28
N GLY A 109 -11.07 -26.30 -16.61
CA GLY A 109 -10.53 -25.84 -15.33
C GLY A 109 -10.46 -26.95 -14.28
N LYS A 110 -11.38 -27.91 -14.30
CA LYS A 110 -11.34 -29.08 -13.40
C LYS A 110 -10.08 -29.93 -13.64
N TYR A 111 -9.71 -30.16 -14.90
CA TYR A 111 -8.53 -30.95 -15.24
C TYR A 111 -7.25 -30.29 -14.73
N TYR A 112 -7.08 -28.98 -14.98
CA TYR A 112 -5.89 -28.23 -14.54
C TYR A 112 -5.84 -28.06 -13.02
N MET A 113 -6.93 -27.64 -12.39
CA MET A 113 -6.97 -27.40 -10.95
C MET A 113 -6.86 -28.69 -10.13
N SER A 114 -6.99 -29.87 -10.73
CA SER A 114 -6.81 -31.15 -10.03
C SER A 114 -5.36 -31.66 -10.04
N GLN A 115 -4.43 -31.01 -10.74
CA GLN A 115 -3.03 -31.46 -10.78
C GLN A 115 -2.34 -31.23 -9.42
N GLN A 116 -1.65 -32.25 -8.92
CA GLN A 116 -1.10 -32.23 -7.56
C GLN A 116 0.01 -31.20 -7.40
N GLU A 117 0.81 -30.98 -8.45
CA GLU A 117 1.90 -30.00 -8.51
C GLU A 117 1.36 -28.57 -8.33
N TYR A 118 0.24 -28.23 -8.96
CA TYR A 118 -0.43 -26.94 -8.72
C TYR A 118 -1.03 -26.88 -7.32
N GLN A 119 -1.72 -27.93 -6.85
CA GLN A 119 -2.34 -27.96 -5.53
C GLN A 119 -1.33 -27.74 -4.39
N ASN A 120 -0.15 -28.34 -4.50
CA ASN A 120 0.93 -28.15 -3.54
C ASN A 120 1.39 -26.68 -3.50
N GLN A 121 1.62 -26.07 -4.67
CA GLN A 121 2.00 -24.66 -4.75
C GLN A 121 0.89 -23.71 -4.30
N PHE A 122 -0.38 -24.00 -4.58
CA PHE A 122 -1.50 -23.20 -4.06
C PHE A 122 -1.54 -23.25 -2.53
N ARG A 123 -1.35 -24.42 -1.94
CA ARG A 123 -1.29 -24.55 -0.48
C ARG A 123 -0.13 -23.74 0.10
N GLU A 124 1.06 -23.85 -0.49
CA GLU A 124 2.27 -23.19 0.00
C GLU A 124 2.23 -21.67 -0.20
N LYS A 125 1.91 -21.22 -1.43
CA LYS A 125 2.03 -19.82 -1.83
C LYS A 125 0.73 -19.01 -1.63
N LEU A 126 -0.45 -19.64 -1.63
CA LEU A 126 -1.76 -18.98 -1.45
C LEU A 126 -2.45 -19.36 -0.13
N GLY A 127 -1.99 -20.42 0.55
CA GLY A 127 -2.52 -20.82 1.85
C GLY A 127 -3.86 -21.56 1.82
N PHE A 128 -4.24 -22.15 0.68
CA PHE A 128 -5.44 -23.00 0.54
C PHE A 128 -5.29 -24.04 -0.59
N PHE A 129 -6.10 -25.09 -0.55
CA PHE A 129 -6.28 -26.02 -1.68
C PHE A 129 -7.36 -25.49 -2.60
N ALA A 130 -7.10 -25.46 -3.91
CA ALA A 130 -8.10 -25.01 -4.87
C ALA A 130 -9.21 -26.06 -5.03
N TRP A 131 -10.45 -25.63 -5.16
CA TRP A 131 -11.53 -26.52 -5.59
C TRP A 131 -11.23 -27.07 -7.00
N PRO A 132 -11.56 -28.34 -7.33
CA PRO A 132 -11.29 -28.92 -8.64
C PRO A 132 -12.23 -28.34 -9.72
N GLY A 133 -11.98 -27.09 -10.10
CA GLY A 133 -12.73 -26.33 -11.08
C GLY A 133 -12.38 -24.84 -11.04
N THR A 134 -12.86 -24.09 -12.04
CA THR A 134 -12.71 -22.63 -12.09
C THR A 134 -14.08 -21.98 -12.24
N LEU A 135 -14.26 -20.82 -11.60
CA LEU A 135 -15.42 -19.95 -11.85
C LEU A 135 -15.02 -18.91 -12.91
N ASN A 136 -15.59 -19.04 -14.10
CA ASN A 136 -15.29 -18.10 -15.18
C ASN A 136 -16.12 -16.83 -15.01
N LEU A 137 -15.45 -15.67 -15.07
CA LEU A 137 -16.09 -14.36 -14.98
C LEU A 137 -15.77 -13.54 -16.22
N ARG A 138 -16.81 -13.04 -16.90
CA ARG A 138 -16.67 -11.97 -17.89
C ARG A 138 -16.68 -10.63 -17.17
N VAL A 139 -15.58 -9.91 -17.32
CA VAL A 139 -15.33 -8.62 -16.66
C VAL A 139 -15.14 -7.54 -17.71
N GLU A 140 -15.37 -6.28 -17.34
CA GLU A 140 -15.08 -5.15 -18.21
C GLU A 140 -13.54 -5.02 -18.36
N PRO A 141 -12.99 -4.95 -19.60
CA PRO A 141 -11.54 -4.97 -19.81
C PRO A 141 -10.75 -3.89 -19.09
N GLU A 142 -11.23 -2.64 -19.04
CA GLU A 142 -10.53 -1.55 -18.35
C GLU A 142 -10.57 -1.68 -16.82
N GLU A 143 -11.67 -2.19 -16.26
CA GLU A 143 -11.76 -2.58 -14.85
C GLU A 143 -10.79 -3.71 -14.50
N ALA A 144 -10.74 -4.76 -15.33
CA ALA A 144 -9.82 -5.87 -15.15
C ALA A 144 -8.36 -5.39 -15.20
N ARG A 145 -8.00 -4.59 -16.21
CA ARG A 145 -6.65 -4.03 -16.34
C ARG A 145 -6.28 -3.16 -15.14
N ARG A 146 -7.18 -2.29 -14.68
CA ARG A 146 -6.95 -1.44 -13.51
C ARG A 146 -6.80 -2.26 -12.22
N PHE A 147 -7.54 -3.35 -12.08
CA PHE A 147 -7.42 -4.27 -10.95
C PHE A 147 -6.05 -4.97 -10.96
N LEU A 148 -5.68 -5.60 -12.08
CA LEU A 148 -4.44 -6.37 -12.19
C LEU A 148 -3.18 -5.51 -12.01
N ILE A 149 -3.19 -4.24 -12.47
CA ILE A 149 -2.06 -3.32 -12.26
C ILE A 149 -1.89 -2.90 -10.80
N SER A 150 -2.97 -2.86 -10.00
CA SER A 150 -2.89 -2.46 -8.60
C SER A 150 -2.61 -3.60 -7.63
N GLU A 151 -2.79 -4.83 -8.06
CA GLU A 151 -2.61 -6.01 -7.21
C GLU A 151 -1.29 -6.70 -7.56
N SER A 152 -0.62 -7.28 -6.56
CA SER A 152 0.60 -8.04 -6.77
C SER A 152 0.26 -9.53 -6.96
N PRO A 153 0.55 -10.13 -8.13
CA PRO A 153 0.28 -11.54 -8.32
C PRO A 153 1.31 -12.42 -7.60
N VAL A 154 0.87 -13.62 -7.26
CA VAL A 154 1.69 -14.75 -6.84
C VAL A 154 1.92 -15.64 -8.05
N TYR A 155 3.19 -15.94 -8.33
CA TYR A 155 3.54 -16.82 -9.45
C TYR A 155 3.55 -18.29 -9.02
N ILE A 156 2.87 -19.12 -9.80
CA ILE A 156 2.84 -20.57 -9.68
C ILE A 156 3.61 -21.15 -10.86
N GLU A 157 4.62 -21.95 -10.57
CA GLU A 157 5.50 -22.51 -11.58
C GLU A 157 4.80 -23.59 -12.38
N GLY A 158 5.05 -23.58 -13.68
CA GLY A 158 4.71 -24.69 -14.56
C GLY A 158 5.55 -25.93 -14.27
N PHE A 159 5.13 -27.06 -14.81
CA PHE A 159 5.78 -28.35 -14.62
C PHE A 159 5.54 -29.25 -15.84
N GLU A 160 6.26 -30.36 -15.91
CA GLU A 160 6.15 -31.32 -17.00
C GLU A 160 5.74 -32.69 -16.47
N THR A 161 4.92 -33.37 -17.24
CA THR A 161 4.51 -34.76 -17.06
C THR A 161 4.92 -35.56 -18.29
N PRO A 162 4.97 -36.91 -18.23
CA PRO A 162 5.26 -37.73 -19.40
C PRO A 162 4.29 -37.47 -20.57
N GLU A 163 3.04 -37.12 -20.28
CA GLU A 163 2.02 -36.88 -21.31
C GLU A 163 2.05 -35.45 -21.87
N ARG A 164 2.38 -34.44 -21.04
CA ARG A 164 2.33 -33.02 -21.44
C ARG A 164 3.10 -32.06 -20.51
N SER A 165 3.34 -30.85 -21.02
CA SER A 165 3.79 -29.71 -20.25
C SER A 165 2.62 -28.83 -19.78
N PHE A 166 2.74 -28.28 -18.56
CA PHE A 166 1.82 -27.35 -17.92
C PHE A 166 2.53 -26.00 -17.70
N GLY A 167 1.93 -24.91 -18.16
CA GLY A 167 2.53 -23.57 -18.08
C GLY A 167 2.45 -22.94 -16.67
N GLY A 168 3.15 -21.83 -16.47
CA GLY A 168 3.00 -21.05 -15.24
C GLY A 168 1.62 -20.40 -15.11
N LEU A 169 1.24 -20.04 -13.89
CA LEU A 169 0.03 -19.27 -13.59
C LEU A 169 0.37 -18.02 -12.80
N TRP A 170 -0.24 -16.90 -13.18
CA TRP A 170 -0.31 -15.69 -12.36
C TRP A 170 -1.59 -15.73 -11.53
N CYS A 171 -1.45 -15.81 -10.20
CA CYS A 171 -2.56 -15.90 -9.27
C CYS A 171 -2.70 -14.60 -8.48
N TYR A 172 -3.85 -13.95 -8.52
CA TYR A 172 -4.15 -12.76 -7.74
C TYR A 172 -5.04 -13.15 -6.56
N PRO A 173 -4.54 -13.11 -5.31
CA PRO A 173 -5.34 -13.45 -4.13
C PRO A 173 -6.52 -12.49 -3.98
N VAL A 174 -7.73 -13.04 -3.86
CA VAL A 174 -8.97 -12.27 -3.70
C VAL A 174 -9.88 -12.89 -2.64
N LYS A 175 -10.96 -12.18 -2.30
CA LYS A 175 -12.07 -12.76 -1.57
C LYS A 175 -13.30 -12.80 -2.45
N LEU A 176 -13.92 -13.97 -2.56
CA LEU A 176 -15.18 -14.18 -3.26
C LEU A 176 -16.23 -14.60 -2.24
N PHE A 177 -17.26 -13.77 -2.04
CA PHE A 177 -18.30 -14.00 -1.01
C PHE A 177 -17.76 -14.27 0.40
N GLY A 178 -16.62 -13.64 0.76
CA GLY A 178 -15.97 -13.81 2.06
C GLY A 178 -14.95 -14.95 2.13
N GLU A 179 -14.99 -15.87 1.17
CA GLU A 179 -14.05 -16.99 1.07
C GLU A 179 -12.76 -16.61 0.36
N ARG A 180 -11.65 -17.25 0.75
CA ARG A 180 -10.36 -17.09 0.05
C ARG A 180 -10.46 -17.70 -1.34
N ALA A 181 -10.05 -16.93 -2.34
CA ALA A 181 -9.98 -17.37 -3.72
C ALA A 181 -8.78 -16.73 -4.41
N ALA A 182 -8.52 -17.12 -5.65
CA ALA A 182 -7.55 -16.45 -6.50
C ALA A 182 -8.11 -16.31 -7.91
N ILE A 183 -7.86 -15.16 -8.55
CA ILE A 183 -8.00 -15.03 -10.00
C ILE A 183 -6.78 -15.69 -10.61
N VAL A 184 -6.98 -16.65 -11.51
CA VAL A 184 -5.90 -17.38 -12.18
C VAL A 184 -5.81 -16.93 -13.64
N ILE A 185 -4.61 -16.53 -14.06
CA ILE A 185 -4.32 -16.16 -15.46
C ILE A 185 -3.16 -17.05 -15.93
N PRO A 186 -3.35 -17.90 -16.95
CA PRO A 186 -2.28 -18.72 -17.48
C PRO A 186 -1.22 -17.85 -18.17
N GLU A 187 0.06 -18.20 -18.00
CA GLU A 187 1.17 -17.51 -18.64
C GLU A 187 1.13 -17.64 -20.17
N ARG A 188 0.62 -18.79 -20.65
CA ARG A 188 0.40 -19.06 -22.07
C ARG A 188 -1.10 -19.21 -22.31
N THR A 189 -1.68 -18.31 -23.08
CA THR A 189 -2.98 -18.54 -23.72
C THR A 189 -2.74 -19.32 -25.01
N THR A 190 -3.30 -20.52 -25.12
CA THR A 190 -3.39 -21.27 -26.38
C THR A 190 -4.32 -20.58 -27.37
#